data_AF-A0A2V7YAG6-F1
#
_entry.id   AF-A0A2V7YAG6-F1
#
_cell.length_a   1.000
_cell.length_b   1.000
_cell.length_c   1.000
_cell.angle_alpha   90.00
_cell.angle_beta   90.00
_cell.angle_gamma   90.00
#
_symmetry.space_group_name_H-M   'P 1'
#
loop_
_entity.id
_entity.type
_entity.pdbx_description
1 polymer ?
#
loop_
_entity_poly.entity_id
_entity_poly.type
_entity_poly.pdbx_seq_one_letter_code
_entity_poly.pdbx_strand_id
1 'polypeptide(L)'
;MAWLPPWRQAGPDMSMPTTLDPAPMGAARAPEDSRRSNGGTGTTVGGAVSRDLDEHLVSLLNPQSFEADQYRILRHFVDQAKGAVPRQVLAVTSPTAGDGKTTTAVNLAATLSQLPGARVLLMDTDLRRPFVAAGLGLEDGSAPGLATMALDPDLELDQMVRRTPYNFDIVPAGPAAPNAYRVFDSPRVGELLEQARRTYDYVVLDTPPVLLVPDCRLMSQWVDGFLIVVAAHRTPRKLLAESLGAIHQDKVLGIVFNADDRPLSGYFTRYQGYYGYGQPANGGRSWWRFPWRRAAQGRFRPWR
;
A
#
# COMPACT_ATOMS: atom_id res chain seq x y z
N MET A 1 -42.38 -0.27 -10.81
CA MET A 1 -41.89 -1.65 -11.04
C MET A 1 -40.56 -1.80 -10.32
N ALA A 2 -40.59 -2.35 -9.11
CA ALA A 2 -39.40 -2.58 -8.30
C ALA A 2 -38.98 -4.03 -8.48
N TRP A 3 -37.74 -4.25 -8.91
CA TRP A 3 -37.14 -5.58 -9.10
C TRP A 3 -36.43 -5.97 -7.80
N LEU A 4 -36.81 -7.10 -7.21
CA LEU A 4 -36.19 -7.67 -6.00
C LEU A 4 -35.42 -8.96 -6.37
N PRO A 5 -34.21 -9.20 -5.79
CA PRO A 5 -33.36 -10.34 -6.11
C PRO A 5 -33.81 -11.69 -5.48
N PRO A 6 -33.28 -12.84 -5.97
CA PRO A 6 -33.96 -14.15 -5.97
C PRO A 6 -34.01 -14.93 -4.64
N TRP A 7 -33.45 -14.41 -3.55
CA TRP A 7 -33.29 -15.17 -2.30
C TRP A 7 -34.44 -14.98 -1.29
N ARG A 8 -35.53 -14.31 -1.68
CA ARG A 8 -36.73 -14.07 -0.85
C ARG A 8 -37.91 -15.03 -1.07
N GLN A 9 -37.70 -16.18 -1.73
CA GLN A 9 -38.78 -17.15 -2.01
C GLN A 9 -38.66 -18.52 -1.32
N ALA A 10 -37.84 -18.66 -0.27
CA ALA A 10 -37.82 -19.90 0.52
C ALA A 10 -38.48 -19.67 1.90
N GLY A 11 -39.62 -20.33 2.12
CA GLY A 11 -40.31 -20.38 3.41
C GLY A 11 -39.61 -21.30 4.42
N PRO A 12 -40.05 -21.31 5.70
CA PRO A 12 -39.34 -21.93 6.79
C PRO A 12 -39.81 -23.37 7.00
N ASP A 13 -38.91 -24.35 6.86
CA ASP A 13 -39.05 -25.63 7.56
C ASP A 13 -37.69 -26.34 7.67
N MET A 14 -37.57 -27.13 8.74
CA MET A 14 -36.64 -28.22 9.01
C MET A 14 -35.37 -27.92 9.83
N SER A 15 -35.60 -28.05 11.14
CA SER A 15 -34.89 -28.95 12.08
C SER A 15 -33.38 -28.78 12.28
N MET A 16 -33.04 -28.25 13.46
CA MET A 16 -31.73 -28.33 14.11
C MET A 16 -31.39 -29.78 14.53
N PRO A 17 -30.16 -30.26 14.27
CA PRO A 17 -29.56 -31.31 15.07
C PRO A 17 -28.66 -30.72 16.15
N THR A 18 -28.94 -31.14 17.37
CA THR A 18 -28.18 -30.93 18.60
C THR A 18 -26.87 -31.75 18.60
N THR A 19 -25.91 -31.30 19.41
CA THR A 19 -24.72 -32.02 19.93
C THR A 19 -23.61 -32.41 18.95
N LEU A 20 -22.46 -31.73 19.09
CA LEU A 20 -21.13 -32.26 18.78
C LEU A 20 -20.26 -32.07 20.02
N ASP A 21 -19.91 -33.18 20.67
CA ASP A 21 -18.90 -33.24 21.74
C ASP A 21 -17.49 -32.95 21.18
N PRO A 22 -16.61 -32.28 21.96
CA PRO A 22 -15.24 -32.02 21.55
C PRO A 22 -14.34 -33.24 21.75
N ALA A 23 -13.60 -33.63 20.70
CA ALA A 23 -12.53 -34.61 20.77
C ALA A 23 -11.22 -34.00 21.35
N PRO A 24 -10.37 -34.80 22.02
CA PRO A 24 -9.44 -34.32 23.04
C PRO A 24 -8.12 -33.72 22.51
N MET A 25 -7.61 -32.71 23.23
CA MET A 25 -6.27 -32.15 23.06
C MET A 25 -5.19 -33.17 23.46
N GLY A 26 -4.34 -33.53 22.51
CA GLY A 26 -3.09 -34.25 22.73
C GLY A 26 -2.01 -33.33 23.31
N ALA A 27 -1.47 -33.72 24.46
CA ALA A 27 -0.40 -33.03 25.17
C ALA A 27 0.93 -33.07 24.39
N ALA A 28 1.52 -31.90 24.13
CA ALA A 28 2.90 -31.77 23.66
C ALA A 28 3.85 -31.59 24.86
N ARG A 29 4.86 -32.46 24.91
CA ARG A 29 5.91 -32.54 25.93
C ARG A 29 6.86 -31.34 25.86
N ALA A 30 7.23 -30.81 27.02
CA ALA A 30 8.36 -29.92 27.20
C ALA A 30 9.69 -30.70 27.14
N PRO A 31 10.79 -30.08 26.66
CA PRO A 31 12.14 -30.52 27.02
C PRO A 31 12.73 -29.63 28.12
N GLU A 32 13.40 -30.31 29.04
CA GLU A 32 14.13 -29.78 30.18
C GLU A 32 15.39 -28.98 29.83
N ASP A 33 15.71 -28.15 30.81
CA ASP A 33 16.84 -27.28 31.05
C ASP A 33 18.19 -28.03 31.10
N SER A 34 19.23 -27.49 30.45
CA SER A 34 20.61 -27.87 30.74
C SER A 34 21.54 -26.65 30.70
N ARG A 35 21.92 -26.19 31.89
CA ARG A 35 22.97 -25.22 32.17
C ARG A 35 24.35 -25.74 31.72
N ARG A 36 25.19 -24.87 31.15
CA ARG A 36 26.61 -24.67 31.55
C ARG A 36 27.27 -23.49 30.82
N SER A 37 28.31 -22.99 31.49
CA SER A 37 28.96 -21.67 31.47
C SER A 37 30.21 -21.55 30.59
N ASN A 38 30.83 -20.35 30.66
CA ASN A 38 32.08 -19.83 30.06
C ASN A 38 31.95 -19.33 28.62
N GLY A 39 32.36 -18.11 28.25
CA GLY A 39 33.43 -17.26 28.78
C GLY A 39 34.45 -17.09 27.65
N GLY A 40 34.50 -15.93 27.00
CA GLY A 40 35.39 -15.72 25.87
C GLY A 40 35.16 -14.42 25.12
N THR A 41 36.17 -13.58 25.13
CA THR A 41 36.34 -12.25 24.55
C THR A 41 36.15 -12.15 23.04
N GLY A 42 35.65 -10.99 22.59
CA GLY A 42 36.15 -10.36 21.37
C GLY A 42 35.14 -10.10 20.25
N THR A 43 35.21 -8.85 19.77
CA THR A 43 34.90 -8.44 18.38
C THR A 43 33.49 -7.92 18.12
N THR A 44 33.43 -6.59 18.14
CA THR A 44 32.68 -5.71 17.22
C THR A 44 31.74 -6.42 16.25
N VAL A 45 30.44 -6.34 16.52
CA VAL A 45 29.42 -6.49 15.48
C VAL A 45 28.77 -5.13 15.33
N GLY A 46 28.99 -4.54 14.15
CA GLY A 46 28.39 -3.28 13.74
C GLY A 46 26.88 -3.31 14.00
N GLY A 47 26.37 -2.20 14.51
CA GLY A 47 24.96 -2.03 14.77
C GLY A 47 24.17 -2.41 13.53
N ALA A 48 23.37 -3.48 13.66
CA ALA A 48 22.23 -3.68 12.80
C ALA A 48 21.35 -2.44 12.98
N VAL A 49 21.41 -1.52 12.03
CA VAL A 49 20.38 -0.49 11.90
C VAL A 49 19.11 -1.29 11.66
N SER A 50 18.27 -1.39 12.69
CA SER A 50 16.84 -1.67 12.53
C SER A 50 16.36 -0.71 11.46
N ARG A 51 16.15 -1.19 10.24
CA ARG A 51 15.60 -0.35 9.18
C ARG A 51 14.10 -0.30 9.45
N ASP A 52 13.72 0.68 10.25
CA ASP A 52 12.35 0.88 10.66
C ASP A 52 11.49 1.13 9.42
N LEU A 53 10.42 0.34 9.27
CA LEU A 53 9.42 0.55 8.23
C LEU A 53 8.72 1.88 8.45
N ASP A 54 8.24 2.49 7.36
CA ASP A 54 7.38 3.67 7.47
C ASP A 54 6.13 3.32 8.30
N GLU A 55 5.84 4.14 9.31
CA GLU A 55 4.78 3.92 10.30
C GLU A 55 3.38 3.81 9.68
N HIS A 56 3.19 4.36 8.48
CA HIS A 56 1.91 4.33 7.77
C HIS A 56 1.70 3.02 6.98
N LEU A 57 2.65 2.08 6.99
CA LEU A 57 2.51 0.74 6.41
C LEU A 57 1.73 -0.20 7.34
N VAL A 58 0.53 0.24 7.74
CA VAL A 58 -0.34 -0.41 8.73
C VAL A 58 -0.68 -1.86 8.38
N SER A 59 -0.79 -2.19 7.10
CA SER A 59 -1.08 -3.57 6.66
C SER A 59 0.08 -4.54 6.93
N LEU A 60 1.29 -4.02 7.16
CA LEU A 60 2.48 -4.77 7.56
C LEU A 60 2.72 -4.66 9.06
N LEU A 61 2.65 -3.44 9.61
CA LEU A 61 3.01 -3.14 11.00
C LEU A 61 1.92 -3.48 12.01
N ASN A 62 0.65 -3.27 11.65
CA ASN A 62 -0.49 -3.55 12.51
C ASN A 62 -1.65 -4.15 11.69
N PRO A 63 -1.51 -5.40 11.18
CA PRO A 63 -2.50 -5.97 10.28
C PRO A 63 -3.89 -6.11 10.91
N GLN A 64 -4.01 -6.13 12.23
CA GLN A 64 -5.30 -6.21 12.93
C GLN A 64 -5.92 -4.84 13.18
N SER A 65 -5.37 -3.74 12.64
CA SER A 65 -5.91 -2.40 12.84
C SER A 65 -7.11 -2.11 11.96
N PHE A 66 -7.91 -1.12 12.36
CA PHE A 66 -9.03 -0.63 11.56
C PHE A 66 -8.58 -0.09 10.21
N GLU A 67 -7.44 0.60 10.17
CA GLU A 67 -6.82 1.14 8.96
C GLU A 67 -6.41 0.02 8.01
N ALA A 68 -5.83 -1.07 8.53
CA ALA A 68 -5.51 -2.26 7.74
C ALA A 68 -6.79 -2.89 7.15
N ASP A 69 -7.92 -2.89 7.86
CA ASP A 69 -9.20 -3.34 7.30
C ASP A 69 -9.74 -2.44 6.19
N GLN A 70 -9.48 -1.13 6.22
CA GLN A 70 -9.82 -0.27 5.09
C GLN A 70 -9.06 -0.69 3.82
N TYR A 71 -7.79 -1.08 3.96
CA TYR A 71 -7.02 -1.64 2.84
C TYR A 71 -7.51 -3.03 2.41
N ARG A 72 -8.02 -3.87 3.31
CA ARG A 72 -8.68 -5.14 2.93
C ARG A 72 -9.98 -4.92 2.15
N ILE A 73 -10.74 -3.89 2.50
CA ILE A 73 -11.92 -3.46 1.74
C ILE A 73 -11.49 -2.98 0.35
N LEU A 74 -10.46 -2.13 0.26
CA LEU A 74 -9.90 -1.67 -1.03
C LEU A 74 -9.44 -2.87 -1.89
N ARG A 75 -8.71 -3.82 -1.29
CA ARG A 75 -8.29 -5.06 -1.94
C ARG A 75 -9.49 -5.81 -2.52
N HIS A 76 -10.58 -5.96 -1.77
CA HIS A 76 -11.77 -6.64 -2.25
C HIS A 76 -12.37 -5.93 -3.49
N PHE A 77 -12.45 -4.60 -3.49
CA PHE A 77 -12.91 -3.86 -4.67
C PHE A 77 -11.99 -4.06 -5.87
N VAL A 78 -10.67 -4.03 -5.66
CA VAL A 78 -9.67 -4.26 -6.72
C VAL A 78 -9.78 -5.67 -7.28
N ASP A 79 -9.94 -6.67 -6.41
CA ASP A 79 -10.07 -8.07 -6.80
C ASP A 79 -11.35 -8.33 -7.61
N GLN A 80 -12.48 -7.78 -7.15
CA GLN A 80 -13.75 -7.87 -7.86
C GLN A 80 -13.73 -7.12 -9.21
N ALA A 81 -12.96 -6.04 -9.31
CA ALA A 81 -12.85 -5.27 -10.55
C ALA A 81 -12.18 -6.06 -11.69
N LYS A 82 -11.50 -7.19 -11.40
CA LYS A 82 -10.93 -8.06 -12.44
C LYS A 82 -11.97 -8.63 -13.42
N GLY A 83 -13.24 -8.76 -13.03
CA GLY A 83 -14.35 -9.11 -13.92
C GLY A 83 -14.02 -10.14 -15.02
N ALA A 84 -14.48 -9.88 -16.25
CA ALA A 84 -14.16 -10.68 -17.45
C ALA A 84 -12.92 -10.16 -18.23
N VAL A 85 -12.45 -8.95 -17.93
CA VAL A 85 -11.28 -8.32 -18.58
C VAL A 85 -10.15 -8.29 -17.56
N PRO A 86 -9.01 -8.98 -17.77
CA PRO A 86 -7.95 -9.05 -16.78
C PRO A 86 -7.42 -7.65 -16.43
N ARG A 87 -7.78 -7.15 -15.24
CA ARG A 87 -7.22 -5.91 -14.68
C ARG A 87 -6.07 -6.29 -13.75
N GLN A 88 -4.90 -6.44 -14.33
CA GLN A 88 -3.71 -6.98 -13.68
C GLN A 88 -2.72 -5.86 -13.32
N VAL A 89 -2.55 -4.86 -14.20
CA VAL A 89 -1.66 -3.72 -13.98
C VAL A 89 -2.48 -2.53 -13.51
N LEU A 90 -2.26 -2.12 -12.27
CA LEU A 90 -3.04 -1.11 -11.56
C LEU A 90 -2.11 0.03 -11.15
N ALA A 91 -2.38 1.24 -11.63
CA ALA A 91 -1.63 2.42 -11.22
C ALA A 91 -2.31 3.09 -10.02
N VAL A 92 -1.51 3.43 -9.01
CA VAL A 92 -1.93 4.27 -7.89
C VAL A 92 -1.32 5.65 -8.08
N THR A 93 -2.15 6.66 -8.25
CA THR A 93 -1.74 8.06 -8.46
C THR A 93 -2.51 8.99 -7.52
N SER A 94 -2.23 10.28 -7.59
CA SER A 94 -2.96 11.32 -6.87
C SER A 94 -2.96 12.65 -7.62
N PRO A 95 -3.88 13.57 -7.30
CA PRO A 95 -3.82 14.91 -7.87
C PRO A 95 -2.54 15.66 -7.50
N THR A 96 -2.05 15.49 -6.27
CA THR A 96 -0.91 16.25 -5.74
C THR A 96 0.05 15.39 -4.92
N ALA A 97 1.26 15.91 -4.70
CA ALA A 97 2.22 15.27 -3.80
C ALA A 97 1.69 15.32 -2.35
N GLY A 98 1.90 14.23 -1.60
CA GLY A 98 1.47 14.15 -0.19
C GLY A 98 0.05 13.62 0.03
N ASP A 99 -0.69 13.26 -1.03
CA ASP A 99 -2.02 12.64 -0.91
C ASP A 99 -1.97 11.19 -0.35
N GLY A 100 -0.78 10.59 -0.29
CA GLY A 100 -0.54 9.24 0.25
C GLY A 100 -0.69 8.10 -0.77
N LYS A 101 -0.43 8.40 -2.06
CA LYS A 101 -0.38 7.43 -3.16
C LYS A 101 0.56 6.25 -2.88
N THR A 102 1.80 6.52 -2.44
CA THR A 102 2.82 5.51 -2.16
C THR A 102 2.44 4.63 -0.97
N THR A 103 2.00 5.23 0.13
CA THR A 103 1.46 4.52 1.29
C THR A 103 0.30 3.60 0.89
N THR A 104 -0.61 4.09 0.06
CA THR A 104 -1.75 3.32 -0.44
C THR A 104 -1.29 2.18 -1.34
N ALA A 105 -0.34 2.41 -2.24
CA ALA A 105 0.21 1.39 -3.14
C ALA A 105 0.86 0.24 -2.37
N VAL A 106 1.69 0.55 -1.36
CA VAL A 106 2.36 -0.45 -0.54
C VAL A 106 1.37 -1.25 0.31
N ASN A 107 0.43 -0.58 0.99
CA ASN A 107 -0.60 -1.27 1.79
C ASN A 107 -1.54 -2.11 0.91
N LEU A 108 -1.87 -1.65 -0.30
CA LEU A 108 -2.65 -2.43 -1.26
C LEU A 108 -1.86 -3.68 -1.71
N ALA A 109 -0.59 -3.54 -2.06
CA ALA A 109 0.25 -4.69 -2.41
C ALA A 109 0.36 -5.70 -1.26
N ALA A 110 0.56 -5.22 -0.03
CA ALA A 110 0.62 -6.04 1.17
C ALA A 110 -0.69 -6.78 1.49
N THR A 111 -1.85 -6.17 1.21
CA THR A 111 -3.15 -6.84 1.41
C THR A 111 -3.47 -7.80 0.27
N LEU A 112 -3.11 -7.47 -0.98
CA LEU A 112 -3.23 -8.36 -2.13
C LEU A 112 -2.38 -9.63 -1.96
N SER A 113 -1.18 -9.53 -1.41
CA SER A 113 -0.31 -10.70 -1.17
C SER A 113 -0.85 -11.67 -0.11
N GLN A 114 -1.85 -11.24 0.68
CA GLN A 114 -2.55 -12.11 1.63
C GLN A 114 -3.64 -12.95 0.95
N LEU A 115 -3.96 -12.72 -0.33
CA LEU A 115 -4.84 -13.60 -1.08
C LEU A 115 -4.15 -14.95 -1.33
N PRO A 116 -4.82 -16.10 -1.07
CA PRO A 116 -4.21 -17.41 -1.27
C PRO A 116 -3.66 -17.59 -2.70
N GLY A 117 -2.36 -17.84 -2.81
CA GLY A 117 -1.69 -18.09 -4.09
C GLY A 117 -1.45 -16.86 -4.95
N ALA A 118 -1.81 -15.66 -4.51
CA ALA A 118 -1.63 -14.45 -5.30
C ALA A 118 -0.15 -14.05 -5.39
N ARG A 119 0.34 -13.91 -6.62
CA ARG A 119 1.67 -13.35 -6.91
C ARG A 119 1.51 -11.86 -7.13
N VAL A 120 2.14 -11.04 -6.29
CA VAL A 120 2.02 -9.58 -6.33
C VAL A 120 3.37 -8.94 -6.60
N LEU A 121 3.40 -8.01 -7.56
CA LEU A 121 4.53 -7.14 -7.83
C LEU A 121 4.15 -5.69 -7.52
N LEU A 122 4.98 -4.99 -6.75
CA LEU A 122 4.91 -3.54 -6.57
C LEU A 122 6.08 -2.88 -7.30
N MET A 123 5.78 -2.04 -8.28
CA MET A 123 6.80 -1.30 -9.05
C MET A 123 6.75 0.18 -8.67
N ASP A 124 7.89 0.72 -8.24
CA ASP A 124 8.04 2.14 -7.97
C ASP A 124 8.37 2.88 -9.28
N THR A 125 7.38 3.60 -9.78
CA THR A 125 7.46 4.36 -11.04
C THR A 125 7.54 5.87 -10.79
N ASP A 126 7.55 6.33 -9.53
CA ASP A 126 7.87 7.71 -9.17
C ASP A 126 9.39 7.91 -9.17
N LEU A 127 9.99 7.84 -10.36
CA LEU A 127 11.44 7.95 -10.56
C LEU A 127 12.01 9.30 -10.09
N ARG A 128 11.15 10.31 -9.89
CA ARG A 128 11.55 11.66 -9.48
C ARG A 128 11.72 11.76 -7.97
N ARG A 129 10.87 11.07 -7.21
CA ARG A 129 10.89 11.04 -5.74
C ARG A 129 10.62 9.61 -5.25
N PRO A 130 11.55 8.68 -5.52
CA PRO A 130 11.35 7.28 -5.17
C PRO A 130 11.33 7.11 -3.66
N PHE A 131 10.42 6.25 -3.16
CA PHE A 131 10.22 6.07 -1.71
C PHE A 131 9.87 4.64 -1.31
N VAL A 132 9.44 3.77 -2.22
CA VAL A 132 8.97 2.42 -1.87
C VAL A 132 10.05 1.61 -1.17
N ALA A 133 11.28 1.59 -1.70
CA ALA A 133 12.39 0.85 -1.09
C ALA A 133 12.75 1.40 0.30
N ALA A 134 12.73 2.72 0.46
CA ALA A 134 12.97 3.39 1.73
C ALA A 134 11.92 3.05 2.79
N GLY A 135 10.64 3.21 2.44
CA GLY A 135 9.53 2.89 3.34
C GLY A 135 9.48 1.42 3.75
N LEU A 136 10.01 0.50 2.94
CA LEU A 136 10.12 -0.92 3.25
C LEU A 136 11.40 -1.31 4.00
N GLY A 137 12.28 -0.37 4.34
CA GLY A 137 13.57 -0.67 4.97
C GLY A 137 14.52 -1.44 4.04
N LEU A 138 14.30 -1.40 2.72
CA LEU A 138 15.05 -2.11 1.69
C LEU A 138 16.02 -1.20 0.94
N GLU A 139 16.44 -0.09 1.57
CA GLU A 139 17.40 0.83 0.94
C GLU A 139 18.72 0.13 0.62
N ASP A 140 19.09 0.23 -0.63
CA ASP A 140 20.43 -0.01 -1.10
C ASP A 140 20.73 1.12 -2.09
N GLY A 141 21.38 2.17 -1.59
CA GLY A 141 21.52 3.47 -2.26
C GLY A 141 22.26 3.43 -3.60
N SER A 142 22.85 2.29 -3.95
CA SER A 142 23.56 2.06 -5.21
C SER A 142 22.90 1.01 -6.09
N ALA A 143 21.85 0.33 -5.60
CA ALA A 143 21.29 -0.78 -6.34
C ALA A 143 20.41 -0.28 -7.50
N PRO A 144 20.58 -0.85 -8.71
CA PRO A 144 19.82 -0.45 -9.89
C PRO A 144 18.32 -0.64 -9.67
N GLY A 145 17.53 0.03 -10.51
CA GLY A 145 16.07 -0.06 -10.47
C GLY A 145 15.45 0.17 -11.84
N LEU A 146 14.15 0.47 -11.86
CA LEU A 146 13.36 0.66 -13.08
C LEU A 146 14.01 1.65 -14.06
N ALA A 147 14.57 2.75 -13.56
CA ALA A 147 15.24 3.74 -14.41
C ALA A 147 16.44 3.15 -15.17
N THR A 148 17.22 2.28 -14.53
CA THR A 148 18.36 1.59 -15.16
C THR A 148 17.88 0.59 -16.19
N MET A 149 16.90 -0.25 -15.83
CA MET A 149 16.35 -1.27 -16.73
C MET A 149 15.71 -0.68 -17.98
N ALA A 150 15.00 0.44 -17.84
CA ALA A 150 14.33 1.06 -18.98
C ALA A 150 15.31 1.62 -20.02
N LEU A 151 16.59 1.79 -19.65
CA LEU A 151 17.65 2.28 -20.51
C LEU A 151 18.58 1.16 -21.02
N ASP A 152 18.44 -0.06 -20.50
CA ASP A 152 19.27 -1.21 -20.86
C ASP A 152 18.39 -2.33 -21.44
N PRO A 153 18.45 -2.57 -22.77
CA PRO A 153 17.61 -3.55 -23.43
C PRO A 153 17.97 -5.00 -23.06
N ASP A 154 19.16 -5.26 -22.51
CA ASP A 154 19.61 -6.60 -22.16
C ASP A 154 19.14 -7.05 -20.76
N LEU A 155 18.55 -6.13 -19.98
CA LEU A 155 18.10 -6.41 -18.60
C LEU A 155 16.63 -6.83 -18.53
N GLU A 156 16.37 -8.10 -18.20
CA GLU A 156 15.04 -8.68 -18.04
C GLU A 156 14.43 -8.41 -16.65
N LEU A 157 13.11 -8.57 -16.52
CA LEU A 157 12.37 -8.26 -15.28
C LEU A 157 12.89 -9.01 -14.06
N ASP A 158 13.16 -10.31 -14.21
CA ASP A 158 13.58 -11.20 -13.14
C ASP A 158 14.92 -10.82 -12.51
N GLN A 159 15.80 -10.14 -13.26
CA GLN A 159 17.10 -9.67 -12.80
C GLN A 159 17.01 -8.49 -11.82
N MET A 160 15.90 -7.75 -11.80
CA MET A 160 15.71 -6.58 -10.94
C MET A 160 14.65 -6.76 -9.86
N VAL A 161 13.80 -7.77 -10.02
CA VAL A 161 12.82 -8.13 -9.01
C VAL A 161 13.54 -8.42 -7.69
N ARG A 162 13.20 -7.65 -6.65
CA ARG A 162 13.66 -7.89 -5.29
C ARG A 162 12.56 -8.58 -4.51
N ARG A 163 12.91 -9.74 -3.94
CA ARG A 163 12.05 -10.44 -2.99
C ARG A 163 11.96 -9.64 -1.70
N THR A 164 10.75 -9.44 -1.19
CA THR A 164 10.54 -8.83 0.13
C THR A 164 10.19 -9.91 1.15
N PRO A 165 10.38 -9.65 2.46
CA PRO A 165 9.86 -10.54 3.50
C PRO A 165 8.33 -10.48 3.66
N TYR A 166 7.60 -9.75 2.81
CA TYR A 166 6.17 -9.43 2.97
C TYR A 166 5.24 -10.13 1.95
N ASN A 167 5.70 -11.24 1.35
CA ASN A 167 4.97 -12.05 0.35
C ASN A 167 4.57 -11.32 -0.95
N PHE A 168 5.13 -10.15 -1.22
CA PHE A 168 5.11 -9.52 -2.54
C PHE A 168 6.53 -9.19 -2.97
N ASP A 169 6.71 -9.04 -4.27
CA ASP A 169 7.99 -8.64 -4.85
C ASP A 169 7.98 -7.15 -5.16
N ILE A 170 9.16 -6.53 -5.25
CA ILE A 170 9.29 -5.14 -5.70
C ILE A 170 10.21 -4.99 -6.89
N VAL A 171 9.90 -4.01 -7.74
CA VAL A 171 10.89 -3.37 -8.63
C VAL A 171 11.03 -1.93 -8.13
N PRO A 172 12.13 -1.58 -7.45
CA PRO A 172 12.35 -0.22 -7.01
C PRO A 172 12.67 0.69 -8.19
N ALA A 173 12.43 1.98 -8.03
CA ALA A 173 12.75 2.99 -9.05
C ALA A 173 14.25 3.06 -9.34
N GLY A 174 15.08 2.79 -8.33
CA GLY A 174 16.52 3.04 -8.33
C GLY A 174 16.84 4.49 -7.93
N PRO A 175 18.05 4.98 -8.24
CA PRO A 175 18.42 6.37 -7.99
C PRO A 175 17.45 7.36 -8.65
N ALA A 176 17.17 8.49 -7.98
CA ALA A 176 16.26 9.50 -8.52
C ALA A 176 16.72 9.99 -9.90
N ALA A 177 15.83 9.92 -10.88
CA ALA A 177 16.08 10.27 -12.26
C ALA A 177 15.31 11.56 -12.64
N PRO A 178 15.98 12.72 -12.79
CA PRO A 178 15.31 13.98 -13.12
C PRO A 178 14.64 13.95 -14.52
N ASN A 179 15.12 13.10 -15.42
CA ASN A 179 14.60 12.91 -16.78
C ASN A 179 13.69 11.67 -16.91
N ALA A 180 12.84 11.42 -15.90
CA ALA A 180 11.92 10.28 -15.85
C ALA A 180 11.06 10.10 -17.11
N TYR A 181 10.70 11.17 -17.81
CA TYR A 181 9.89 11.09 -19.03
C TYR A 181 10.53 10.19 -20.12
N ARG A 182 11.86 10.17 -20.24
CA ARG A 182 12.56 9.34 -21.24
C ARG A 182 12.40 7.84 -20.98
N VAL A 183 12.23 7.47 -19.72
CA VAL A 183 11.99 6.08 -19.31
C VAL A 183 10.60 5.65 -19.77
N PHE A 184 9.59 6.51 -19.59
CA PHE A 184 8.21 6.20 -19.96
C PHE A 184 7.87 6.46 -21.43
N ASP A 185 8.72 7.15 -22.17
CA ASP A 185 8.61 7.32 -23.63
C ASP A 185 9.20 6.12 -24.40
N SER A 186 10.04 5.32 -23.74
CA SER A 186 10.62 4.10 -24.30
C SER A 186 9.60 2.94 -24.29
N PRO A 187 9.60 2.05 -25.31
CA PRO A 187 8.79 0.83 -25.29
C PRO A 187 9.20 -0.14 -24.17
N ARG A 188 10.41 0.02 -23.60
CA ARG A 188 10.98 -0.92 -22.64
C ARG A 188 10.13 -1.10 -21.39
N VAL A 189 9.51 -0.04 -20.86
CA VAL A 189 8.59 -0.16 -19.71
C VAL A 189 7.38 -1.02 -20.06
N GLY A 190 6.86 -0.88 -21.28
CA GLY A 190 5.78 -1.74 -21.79
C GLY A 190 6.19 -3.21 -21.83
N GLU A 191 7.38 -3.51 -22.36
CA GLU A 191 7.91 -4.88 -22.41
C GLU A 191 8.08 -5.49 -21.01
N LEU A 192 8.63 -4.72 -20.06
CA LEU A 192 8.78 -5.15 -18.67
C LEU A 192 7.42 -5.40 -18.00
N LEU A 193 6.42 -4.57 -18.28
CA LEU A 193 5.05 -4.79 -17.78
C LEU A 193 4.44 -6.05 -18.42
N GLU A 194 4.65 -6.32 -19.71
CA GLU A 194 4.22 -7.55 -20.36
C GLU A 194 4.89 -8.81 -19.78
N GLN A 195 6.16 -8.71 -19.37
CA GLN A 195 6.83 -9.77 -18.60
C GLN A 195 6.17 -9.94 -17.22
N ALA A 196 5.88 -8.84 -16.53
CA ALA A 196 5.23 -8.87 -15.22
C ALA A 196 3.84 -9.51 -15.29
N ARG A 197 3.08 -9.22 -16.35
CA ARG A 197 1.75 -9.81 -16.61
C ARG A 197 1.77 -11.33 -16.72
N ARG A 198 2.88 -11.93 -17.16
CA ARG A 198 3.01 -13.40 -17.27
C ARG A 198 3.30 -14.07 -15.93
N THR A 199 3.93 -13.33 -15.02
CA THR A 199 4.49 -13.88 -13.77
C THR A 199 3.69 -13.53 -12.52
N TYR A 200 2.95 -12.42 -12.53
CA TYR A 200 2.24 -11.90 -11.36
C TYR A 200 0.75 -11.81 -11.61
N ASP A 201 -0.07 -12.11 -10.61
CA ASP A 201 -1.53 -11.97 -10.71
C ASP A 201 -1.97 -10.53 -10.49
N TYR A 202 -1.16 -9.72 -9.80
CA TYR A 202 -1.35 -8.27 -9.62
C TYR A 202 -0.02 -7.55 -9.76
N VAL A 203 -0.02 -6.44 -10.51
CA VAL A 203 1.09 -5.51 -10.67
C VAL A 203 0.60 -4.13 -10.24
N VAL A 204 1.06 -3.66 -9.08
CA VAL A 204 0.72 -2.34 -8.54
C VAL A 204 1.84 -1.37 -8.90
N LEU A 205 1.50 -0.26 -9.55
CA LEU A 205 2.45 0.81 -9.89
C LEU A 205 2.25 1.97 -8.93
N ASP A 206 3.27 2.32 -8.14
CA ASP A 206 3.30 3.61 -7.44
C ASP A 206 3.75 4.68 -8.45
N THR A 207 2.88 5.63 -8.77
CA THR A 207 3.10 6.60 -9.85
C THR A 207 3.16 8.02 -9.31
N PRO A 208 3.89 8.96 -9.96
CA PRO A 208 3.92 10.36 -9.52
C PRO A 208 2.54 11.02 -9.61
N PRO A 209 2.32 12.21 -8.99
CA PRO A 209 1.03 12.87 -9.05
C PRO A 209 0.65 13.29 -10.48
N VAL A 210 -0.54 12.91 -10.93
CA VAL A 210 -0.98 13.01 -12.35
C VAL A 210 -1.05 14.45 -12.88
N LEU A 211 -1.24 15.44 -12.01
CA LEU A 211 -1.29 16.86 -12.42
C LEU A 211 0.09 17.52 -12.50
N LEU A 212 1.11 16.94 -11.87
CA LEU A 212 2.42 17.57 -11.78
C LEU A 212 3.33 17.17 -12.94
N VAL A 213 3.15 15.95 -13.47
CA VAL A 213 4.06 15.38 -14.48
C VAL A 213 3.29 14.53 -15.50
N PRO A 214 3.76 14.46 -16.76
CA PRO A 214 3.07 13.71 -17.81
C PRO A 214 3.22 12.18 -17.67
N ASP A 215 4.11 11.71 -16.80
CA ASP A 215 4.54 10.32 -16.65
C ASP A 215 3.33 9.35 -16.55
N CYS A 216 2.31 9.69 -15.74
CA CYS A 216 1.08 8.89 -15.62
C CYS A 216 0.29 8.75 -16.93
N ARG A 217 0.29 9.78 -17.78
CA ARG A 217 -0.41 9.75 -19.07
C ARG A 217 0.32 8.86 -20.06
N LEU A 218 1.65 8.88 -20.07
CA LEU A 218 2.46 8.00 -20.92
C LEU A 218 2.25 6.52 -20.56
N MET A 219 2.16 6.24 -19.26
CA MET A 219 1.90 4.88 -18.76
C MET A 219 0.47 4.39 -19.01
N SER A 220 -0.47 5.28 -19.33
CA SER A 220 -1.88 4.93 -19.49
C SER A 220 -2.13 3.85 -20.54
N GLN A 221 -1.26 3.69 -21.54
CA GLN A 221 -1.37 2.65 -22.56
C GLN A 221 -1.10 1.23 -22.00
N TRP A 222 -0.27 1.10 -20.97
CA TRP A 222 0.13 -0.20 -20.39
C TRP A 222 -0.63 -0.56 -19.11
N VAL A 223 -1.35 0.41 -18.55
CA VAL A 223 -2.12 0.26 -17.30
C VAL A 223 -3.57 -0.12 -17.61
N ASP A 224 -4.12 -1.08 -16.86
CA ASP A 224 -5.52 -1.53 -17.00
C ASP A 224 -6.49 -0.64 -16.23
N GLY A 225 -6.01 0.00 -15.16
CA GLY A 225 -6.78 1.03 -14.47
C GLY A 225 -6.02 1.80 -13.41
N PHE A 226 -6.60 2.93 -13.02
CA PHE A 226 -6.07 3.90 -12.07
C PHE A 226 -6.92 3.95 -10.81
N LEU A 227 -6.26 3.88 -9.66
CA LEU A 227 -6.78 4.30 -8.37
C LEU A 227 -6.27 5.71 -8.07
N ILE A 228 -7.19 6.65 -7.85
CA ILE A 228 -6.85 8.04 -7.56
C ILE A 228 -6.95 8.26 -6.06
N VAL A 229 -5.82 8.51 -5.41
CA VAL A 229 -5.75 8.79 -3.97
C VAL A 229 -5.91 10.29 -3.74
N VAL A 230 -6.80 10.67 -2.83
CA VAL A 230 -7.02 12.04 -2.40
C VAL A 230 -6.88 12.13 -0.88
N ALA A 231 -6.13 13.11 -0.38
CA ALA A 231 -6.12 13.41 1.04
C ALA A 231 -7.45 14.06 1.45
N ALA A 232 -8.15 13.41 2.37
CA ALA A 232 -9.37 13.90 2.97
C ALA A 232 -9.16 15.32 3.55
N HIS A 233 -10.11 16.21 3.28
CA HIS A 233 -10.13 17.61 3.73
C HIS A 233 -8.93 18.48 3.29
N ARG A 234 -8.01 17.94 2.48
CA ARG A 234 -6.82 18.64 2.01
C ARG A 234 -6.81 18.81 0.50
N THR A 235 -7.09 17.76 -0.27
CA THR A 235 -7.10 17.85 -1.73
C THR A 235 -8.35 18.62 -2.20
N PRO A 236 -8.21 19.76 -2.90
CA PRO A 236 -9.36 20.50 -3.40
C PRO A 236 -10.14 19.69 -4.44
N ARG A 237 -11.47 19.76 -4.40
CA ARG A 237 -12.36 19.12 -5.39
C ARG A 237 -12.02 19.47 -6.84
N LYS A 238 -11.56 20.70 -7.09
CA LYS A 238 -11.12 21.15 -8.41
C LYS A 238 -9.93 20.32 -8.94
N LEU A 239 -8.93 20.04 -8.09
CA LEU A 239 -7.77 19.24 -8.49
C LEU A 239 -8.15 17.78 -8.74
N LEU A 240 -9.08 17.23 -7.96
CA LEU A 240 -9.64 15.90 -8.25
C LEU A 240 -10.35 15.90 -9.62
N ALA A 241 -11.18 16.90 -9.92
CA ALA A 241 -11.85 16.99 -11.21
C ALA A 241 -10.86 17.11 -12.38
N GLU A 242 -9.79 17.90 -12.23
CA GLU A 242 -8.72 18.00 -13.23
C GLU A 242 -7.99 16.67 -13.41
N SER A 243 -7.77 15.92 -12.34
CA SER A 243 -7.11 14.61 -12.38
C SER A 243 -7.96 13.57 -13.09
N LEU A 244 -9.27 13.56 -12.83
CA LEU A 244 -10.25 12.74 -13.55
C LEU A 244 -10.33 13.11 -15.04
N GLY A 245 -10.12 14.39 -15.38
CA GLY A 245 -10.03 14.83 -16.78
C GLY A 245 -8.70 14.49 -17.46
N ALA A 246 -7.65 14.18 -16.70
CA ALA A 246 -6.32 13.82 -17.20
C ALA A 246 -6.16 12.33 -17.50
N ILE A 247 -7.09 11.48 -17.05
CA ILE A 247 -7.09 10.03 -17.19
C ILE A 247 -8.34 9.60 -17.97
N HIS A 248 -8.21 8.60 -18.84
CA HIS A 248 -9.36 8.01 -19.52
C HIS A 248 -10.38 7.45 -18.52
N GLN A 249 -11.64 7.88 -18.61
CA GLN A 249 -12.65 7.59 -17.59
C GLN A 249 -12.95 6.09 -17.44
N ASP A 250 -12.86 5.31 -18.51
CA ASP A 250 -13.00 3.85 -18.52
C ASP A 250 -11.88 3.14 -17.74
N LYS A 251 -10.74 3.80 -17.58
CA LYS A 251 -9.61 3.31 -16.78
C LYS A 251 -9.65 3.77 -15.32
N VAL A 252 -10.57 4.64 -14.92
CA VAL A 252 -10.67 5.04 -13.50
C VAL A 252 -11.40 3.94 -12.73
N LEU A 253 -10.68 3.25 -11.85
CA LEU A 253 -11.24 2.16 -11.04
C LEU A 253 -11.98 2.69 -9.81
N GLY A 254 -11.52 3.81 -9.26
CA GLY A 254 -12.10 4.40 -8.09
C GLY A 254 -11.24 5.49 -7.47
N ILE A 255 -11.78 6.09 -6.42
CA ILE A 255 -11.14 7.13 -5.63
C ILE A 255 -10.93 6.60 -4.22
N VAL A 256 -9.72 6.76 -3.69
CA VAL A 256 -9.37 6.42 -2.31
C VAL A 256 -9.28 7.72 -1.51
N PHE A 257 -10.16 7.87 -0.52
CA PHE A 257 -10.04 8.94 0.47
C PHE A 257 -9.06 8.52 1.55
N ASN A 258 -7.89 9.15 1.58
CA ASN A 258 -6.81 8.84 2.50
C ASN A 258 -6.70 9.91 3.59
N ALA A 259 -6.15 9.53 4.76
CA ALA A 259 -5.91 10.44 5.89
C ALA A 259 -7.16 11.21 6.36
N ASP A 260 -8.33 10.55 6.41
CA ASP A 260 -9.52 11.10 7.08
C ASP A 260 -9.33 10.99 8.59
N ASP A 261 -9.13 12.14 9.22
CA ASP A 261 -8.89 12.30 10.65
C ASP A 261 -10.18 12.51 11.46
N ARG A 262 -11.33 12.50 10.79
CA ARG A 262 -12.61 12.65 11.46
C ARG A 262 -12.88 11.44 12.36
N PRO A 263 -13.45 11.66 13.56
CA PRO A 263 -13.92 10.57 14.38
C PRO A 263 -14.85 9.70 13.55
N LEU A 264 -14.56 8.41 13.53
CA LEU A 264 -15.47 7.42 12.97
C LEU A 264 -16.86 7.67 13.55
N SER A 265 -17.88 7.64 12.69
CA SER A 265 -19.26 7.84 13.17
C SER A 265 -19.57 6.86 14.32
N GLY A 266 -20.49 7.21 15.22
CA GLY A 266 -20.81 6.36 16.38
C GLY A 266 -21.30 4.94 16.03
N TYR A 267 -21.61 4.67 14.77
CA TYR A 267 -21.80 3.33 14.22
C TYR A 267 -20.47 2.58 14.05
N PHE A 268 -19.49 3.20 13.40
CA PHE A 268 -18.15 2.65 13.21
C PHE A 268 -17.37 2.51 14.52
N THR A 269 -17.54 3.43 15.48
CA THR A 269 -16.94 3.28 16.82
C THR A 269 -17.49 2.06 17.56
N ARG A 270 -18.81 1.80 17.46
CA ARG A 270 -19.42 0.59 18.04
C ARG A 270 -18.99 -0.68 17.31
N TYR A 271 -18.86 -0.61 15.98
CA TYR A 271 -18.32 -1.69 15.16
C TYR A 271 -16.87 -2.01 15.57
N GLN A 272 -16.03 -1.00 15.77
CA GLN A 272 -14.66 -1.18 16.27
C GLN A 272 -14.61 -1.87 17.64
N GLY A 273 -15.48 -1.45 18.56
CA GLY A 273 -15.61 -2.08 19.89
C GLY A 273 -16.12 -3.51 19.82
N TYR A 274 -17.00 -3.84 18.88
CA TYR A 274 -17.54 -5.18 18.67
C TYR A 274 -16.50 -6.17 18.14
N TYR A 275 -15.64 -5.71 17.21
CA TYR A 275 -14.57 -6.53 16.62
C TYR A 275 -13.25 -6.49 17.41
N GLY A 276 -13.23 -5.83 18.58
CA GLY A 276 -12.06 -5.86 19.46
C GLY A 276 -10.84 -5.10 18.94
N TYR A 277 -11.01 -4.16 17.99
CA TYR A 277 -9.95 -3.25 17.54
C TYR A 277 -9.44 -2.35 18.68
N GLY A 278 -10.15 -2.32 19.82
CA GLY A 278 -9.68 -1.75 21.06
C GLY A 278 -9.25 -2.84 22.04
N GLN A 279 -7.94 -2.96 22.26
CA GLN A 279 -7.43 -3.28 23.60
C GLN A 279 -6.45 -2.20 24.09
N PRO A 280 -6.40 -1.97 25.41
CA PRO A 280 -5.88 -0.73 25.98
C PRO A 280 -4.36 -0.74 26.00
N ALA A 281 -3.73 0.28 25.42
CA ALA A 281 -2.35 0.59 25.74
C ALA A 281 -2.30 1.14 27.17
N ASN A 282 -1.98 0.25 28.10
CA ASN A 282 -1.63 0.58 29.47
C ASN A 282 -0.47 1.62 29.46
N GLY A 283 -0.70 2.80 30.04
CA GLY A 283 0.34 3.65 30.60
C GLY A 283 1.31 4.40 29.69
N GLY A 284 1.09 4.47 28.37
CA GLY A 284 1.87 5.32 27.46
C GLY A 284 1.16 6.65 27.20
N ARG A 285 1.72 7.76 27.68
CA ARG A 285 1.21 9.15 27.55
C ARG A 285 0.53 9.39 26.19
N SER A 286 -0.69 9.94 26.18
CA SER A 286 -1.36 10.37 24.94
C SER A 286 -0.61 11.55 24.32
N TRP A 287 0.05 11.35 23.17
CA TRP A 287 0.88 12.37 22.51
C TRP A 287 0.14 13.33 21.56
N TRP A 288 -1.19 13.30 21.49
CA TRP A 288 -1.99 14.21 20.65
C TRP A 288 -2.13 15.65 21.19
N ARG A 289 -1.08 16.20 21.84
CA ARG A 289 -1.02 17.62 22.23
C ARG A 289 0.21 18.27 21.62
N PHE A 290 0.05 18.84 20.42
CA PHE A 290 0.92 19.94 20.01
C PHE A 290 0.33 21.28 20.46
N PRO A 291 1.07 22.08 21.25
CA PRO A 291 0.67 23.43 21.61
C PRO A 291 1.15 24.41 20.52
N TRP A 292 0.21 25.01 19.79
CA TRP A 292 0.51 26.25 19.07
C TRP A 292 0.62 27.38 20.09
N ARG A 293 1.85 27.77 20.44
CA ARG A 293 2.13 29.09 21.04
C ARG A 293 2.27 30.11 19.92
N ARG A 294 1.56 31.22 20.11
CA ARG A 294 1.57 32.44 19.29
C ARG A 294 2.99 32.87 18.94
N ALA A 295 3.27 33.01 17.65
CA ALA A 295 4.27 33.95 17.15
C ALA A 295 3.54 35.01 16.33
N ALA A 296 2.85 35.91 17.04
CA ALA A 296 2.33 37.14 16.49
C ALA A 296 2.54 38.25 17.53
N GLN A 297 3.76 38.78 17.57
CA GLN A 297 4.11 40.12 18.04
C GLN A 297 5.62 40.33 17.83
N GLY A 298 5.97 40.82 16.65
CA GLY A 298 7.31 41.27 16.31
C GLY A 298 7.19 42.48 15.41
N ARG A 299 7.39 43.65 15.99
CA ARG A 299 7.21 44.98 15.42
C ARG A 299 7.97 45.16 14.09
N PHE A 300 7.24 45.49 13.03
CA PHE A 300 7.83 46.20 11.88
C PHE A 300 8.22 47.62 12.32
N ARG A 301 9.51 47.95 12.21
CA ARG A 301 10.01 49.33 12.17
C ARG A 301 10.53 49.61 10.77
N PRO A 302 10.11 50.69 10.11
CA PRO A 302 10.60 51.05 8.78
C PRO A 302 11.70 52.10 8.88
N TRP A 303 12.79 51.95 8.11
CA TRP A 303 13.68 53.03 7.68
C TRP A 303 14.21 52.61 6.30
N ARG A 304 13.90 53.38 5.24
CA ARG A 304 14.78 54.39 4.63
C ARG A 304 16.11 53.82 4.16
#